data_AF-A0A246DL73-F1
#
_entry.id   AF-A0A246DL73-F1
#
_cell.length_a   1.000
_cell.length_b   1.000
_cell.length_c   1.000
_cell.angle_alpha   90.00
_cell.angle_beta   90.00
_cell.angle_gamma   90.00
#
_symmetry.space_group_name_H-M   'P 1'
#
loop_
_entity.id
_entity.type
_entity.pdbx_description
1 polymer ?
#
loop_
_entity_poly.entity_id
_entity_poly.type
_entity_poly.pdbx_seq_one_letter_code
_entity_poly.pdbx_strand_id
1 'polypeptide(L)'
;MALAFPPVKVSNLLSRRRLKSVPEIIPLQIEGELARPIEPDEIVIPKGYLPSNWYRLGISEFANWGAVYTRRISLLSGRFMYPMLAVGLFAGYHLAVGAAGQFFPEIDALPHLPVRMNLDPMPPAWIASNLATDRKTYFDLGGGLQGDDTLAWMASYRPLPTGMTAADLDQLAAAIKADLPKYGAATDKWKTVRGLSNAPTITRPAKAIAENGDQLKTGIVVVFDDSAVVPVVSHVTGEWSVLLFKGAACRTLLGPVPAGCADTRTPNGISKEARSVLSMIDPRKA
;
A
#
# COMPACT_ATOMS: atom_id res chain seq x y z
N MET A 1 -32.24 5.56 16.58
CA MET A 1 -31.61 4.61 17.51
C MET A 1 -30.19 4.35 17.01
N ALA A 2 -29.18 4.92 17.65
CA ALA A 2 -27.78 4.77 17.24
C ALA A 2 -27.24 3.42 17.73
N LEU A 3 -26.86 2.53 16.81
CA LEU A 3 -26.29 1.22 17.13
C LEU A 3 -24.77 1.36 17.30
N ALA A 4 -24.30 1.23 18.53
CA ALA A 4 -22.88 1.23 18.88
C ALA A 4 -22.21 -0.12 18.59
N PHE A 5 -20.98 -0.08 18.07
CA PHE A 5 -20.11 -1.23 17.86
C PHE A 5 -19.00 -1.23 18.93
N PRO A 6 -18.75 -2.34 19.65
CA PRO A 6 -17.69 -2.39 20.66
C PRO A 6 -16.29 -2.56 20.02
N PRO A 7 -15.21 -2.09 20.69
CA PRO A 7 -13.83 -2.21 20.20
C PRO A 7 -13.24 -3.61 20.45
N VAL A 8 -12.40 -4.09 19.51
CA VAL A 8 -11.71 -5.39 19.55
C VAL A 8 -10.28 -5.22 20.12
N LYS A 9 -9.88 -6.09 21.06
CA LYS A 9 -8.52 -6.15 21.65
C LYS A 9 -7.63 -7.13 20.87
N VAL A 10 -6.36 -6.77 20.68
CA VAL A 10 -5.34 -7.60 20.00
C VAL A 10 -4.20 -7.91 20.97
N SER A 11 -3.84 -9.19 21.09
CA SER A 11 -2.76 -9.70 21.94
C SER A 11 -1.55 -10.08 21.08
N ASN A 12 -0.34 -9.76 21.56
CA ASN A 12 0.94 -9.96 20.89
C ASN A 12 1.36 -11.44 20.82
N LEU A 13 1.82 -11.89 19.66
CA LEU A 13 2.67 -13.08 19.52
C LEU A 13 3.71 -12.86 18.39
N LEU A 14 4.96 -12.65 18.80
CA LEU A 14 6.14 -12.64 17.93
C LEU A 14 6.67 -14.06 17.80
N SER A 15 6.84 -14.56 16.58
CA SER A 15 7.63 -15.78 16.32
C SER A 15 8.49 -15.59 15.06
N ARG A 16 9.80 -15.67 15.25
CA ARG A 16 10.84 -15.67 14.20
C ARG A 16 10.66 -16.88 13.26
N ARG A 17 10.72 -16.67 11.94
CA ARG A 17 11.00 -17.75 10.97
C ARG A 17 12.12 -17.36 10.00
N ARG A 18 12.96 -18.36 9.73
CA ARG A 18 14.19 -18.35 8.92
C ARG A 18 13.89 -18.14 7.43
N LEU A 19 14.75 -17.36 6.77
CA LEU A 19 14.85 -17.24 5.31
C LEU A 19 15.27 -18.59 4.70
N LYS A 20 14.53 -19.05 3.68
CA LYS A 20 14.96 -20.08 2.74
C LYS A 20 15.38 -19.42 1.42
N SER A 21 16.38 -20.04 0.80
CA SER A 21 17.16 -19.67 -0.38
C SER A 21 16.37 -19.15 -1.59
N VAL A 22 16.94 -18.13 -2.23
CA VAL A 22 16.53 -17.51 -3.50
C VAL A 22 16.83 -18.46 -4.68
N PRO A 23 15.93 -18.66 -5.64
CA PRO A 23 16.25 -19.38 -6.88
C PRO A 23 16.91 -18.47 -7.92
N GLU A 24 17.81 -19.08 -8.68
CA GLU A 24 18.70 -18.54 -9.70
C GLU A 24 17.94 -17.88 -10.88
N ILE A 25 18.35 -16.67 -11.26
CA ILE A 25 17.71 -15.87 -12.32
C ILE A 25 18.35 -16.22 -13.67
N ILE A 26 17.56 -16.70 -14.63
CA ILE A 26 17.98 -16.93 -16.01
C ILE A 26 18.03 -15.58 -16.76
N PRO A 27 19.13 -15.21 -17.43
CA PRO A 27 19.23 -13.95 -18.15
C PRO A 27 18.43 -14.02 -19.47
N LEU A 28 17.49 -13.08 -19.62
CA LEU A 28 16.76 -12.82 -20.87
C LEU A 28 17.64 -11.97 -21.79
N GLN A 29 18.00 -12.51 -22.95
CA GLN A 29 18.62 -11.78 -24.07
C GLN A 29 17.59 -10.78 -24.63
N ILE A 30 17.90 -9.48 -24.53
CA ILE A 30 17.13 -8.41 -25.19
C ILE A 30 18.05 -7.86 -26.29
N GLU A 31 17.84 -8.30 -27.53
CA GLU A 31 18.38 -7.64 -28.71
C GLU A 31 17.38 -6.59 -29.21
N GLY A 32 17.88 -5.38 -29.51
CA GLY A 32 17.22 -4.46 -30.43
C GLY A 32 16.61 -3.19 -29.82
N GLU A 33 17.10 -2.06 -30.36
CA GLU A 33 16.64 -0.67 -30.23
C GLU A 33 17.09 0.14 -29.01
N LEU A 34 17.82 1.23 -29.30
CA LEU A 34 18.21 2.27 -28.35
C LEU A 34 16.95 2.81 -27.64
N ALA A 35 16.77 2.39 -26.39
CA ALA A 35 15.72 2.90 -25.51
C ALA A 35 15.84 4.42 -25.39
N ARG A 36 14.85 5.15 -25.89
CA ARG A 36 14.66 6.56 -25.57
C ARG A 36 14.48 6.67 -24.04
N PRO A 37 14.96 7.75 -23.40
CA PRO A 37 14.69 7.98 -21.99
C PRO A 37 13.17 8.03 -21.80
N ILE A 38 12.65 7.08 -21.03
CA ILE A 38 11.23 6.98 -20.69
C ILE A 38 10.93 8.15 -19.76
N GLU A 39 10.11 9.09 -20.20
CA GLU A 39 9.58 10.14 -19.34
C GLU A 39 8.76 9.48 -18.21
N PRO A 40 8.90 9.91 -16.94
CA PRO A 40 8.31 9.23 -15.78
C PRO A 40 6.77 9.17 -15.80
N ASP A 41 6.16 9.95 -16.69
CA ASP A 41 4.74 10.14 -16.92
C ASP A 41 4.13 9.04 -17.81
N GLU A 42 4.96 8.30 -18.58
CA GLU A 42 4.52 7.47 -19.70
C GLU A 42 4.65 5.97 -19.46
N ILE A 43 4.81 5.52 -18.22
CA ILE A 43 4.71 4.07 -17.90
C ILE A 43 3.22 3.68 -17.89
N VAL A 44 2.61 3.65 -19.08
CA VAL A 44 1.31 3.04 -19.30
C VAL A 44 1.54 1.54 -19.38
N ILE A 45 1.39 0.82 -18.26
CA ILE A 45 1.42 -0.64 -18.28
C ILE A 45 0.25 -1.11 -19.16
N PRO A 46 0.50 -1.79 -20.30
CA PRO A 46 -0.57 -2.19 -21.20
C PRO A 46 -1.58 -3.08 -20.46
N LYS A 47 -2.87 -2.79 -20.61
CA LYS A 47 -3.96 -3.56 -20.00
C LYS A 47 -3.82 -5.03 -20.41
N GLY A 48 -3.54 -5.90 -19.43
CA GLY A 48 -3.44 -7.36 -19.63
C GLY A 48 -2.02 -7.95 -19.57
N TYR A 49 -0.98 -7.15 -19.37
CA TYR A 49 0.42 -7.65 -19.37
C TYR A 49 0.91 -8.20 -18.03
N LEU A 50 0.14 -8.03 -16.94
CA LEU A 50 0.52 -8.54 -15.64
C LEU A 50 -0.01 -9.98 -15.47
N PRO A 51 0.87 -10.98 -15.25
CA PRO A 51 0.44 -12.36 -15.04
C PRO A 51 -0.50 -12.44 -13.82
N SER A 52 -1.40 -13.41 -13.78
CA SER A 52 -2.43 -13.50 -12.72
C SER A 52 -1.86 -13.51 -11.30
N ASN A 53 -0.61 -13.96 -11.13
CA ASN A 53 0.15 -14.00 -9.89
C ASN A 53 1.12 -12.82 -9.69
N TRP A 54 0.98 -11.72 -10.44
CA TRP A 54 1.91 -10.58 -10.40
C TRP A 54 2.09 -9.99 -8.99
N TYR A 55 1.05 -10.05 -8.15
CA TYR A 55 1.08 -9.64 -6.75
C TYR A 55 2.01 -10.49 -5.87
N ARG A 56 2.40 -11.69 -6.32
CA ARG A 56 3.40 -12.54 -5.67
C ARG A 56 4.82 -12.26 -6.15
N LEU A 57 4.98 -11.49 -7.23
CA LEU A 57 6.29 -11.11 -7.72
C LEU A 57 6.83 -10.00 -6.83
N GLY A 58 8.01 -10.20 -6.24
CA GLY A 58 8.68 -9.18 -5.42
C GLY A 58 8.89 -7.85 -6.16
N ILE A 59 8.83 -7.85 -7.49
CA ILE A 59 8.92 -6.66 -8.35
C ILE A 59 7.81 -5.64 -8.03
N SER A 60 6.59 -6.08 -7.70
CA SER A 60 5.49 -5.18 -7.32
C SER A 60 5.76 -4.46 -6.00
N GLU A 61 6.34 -5.16 -5.04
CA GLU A 61 6.78 -4.61 -3.76
C GLU A 61 7.95 -3.64 -4.00
N PHE A 62 8.99 -4.06 -4.71
CA PHE A 62 10.13 -3.21 -5.06
C PHE A 62 9.73 -1.98 -5.88
N ALA A 63 8.73 -2.06 -6.76
CA ALA A 63 8.27 -0.92 -7.55
C ALA A 63 7.56 0.14 -6.69
N ASN A 64 6.74 -0.27 -5.71
CA ASN A 64 6.10 0.66 -4.79
C ASN A 64 7.12 1.32 -3.86
N TRP A 65 8.00 0.52 -3.26
CA TRP A 65 9.09 1.06 -2.43
C TRP A 65 10.05 1.92 -3.26
N GLY A 66 10.35 1.51 -4.49
CA GLY A 66 11.19 2.22 -5.45
C GLY A 66 10.61 3.57 -5.83
N ALA A 67 9.36 3.63 -6.28
CA ALA A 67 8.68 4.89 -6.63
C ALA A 67 8.68 5.88 -5.45
N VAL A 68 8.50 5.35 -4.25
CA VAL A 68 8.55 6.09 -3.00
C VAL A 68 9.97 6.63 -2.70
N TYR A 69 11.02 5.82 -2.87
CA TYR A 69 12.41 6.27 -2.71
C TYR A 69 12.80 7.28 -3.79
N THR A 70 12.40 7.07 -5.04
CA THR A 70 12.66 7.99 -6.16
C THR A 70 11.97 9.33 -5.94
N ARG A 71 10.71 9.35 -5.46
CA ARG A 71 10.02 10.60 -5.12
C ARG A 71 10.70 11.34 -3.96
N ARG A 72 11.20 10.62 -2.97
CA ARG A 72 12.03 11.20 -1.90
C ARG A 72 13.33 11.78 -2.45
N ILE A 73 14.06 11.02 -3.26
CA ILE A 73 15.32 11.48 -3.87
C ILE A 73 15.08 12.70 -4.77
N SER A 74 14.00 12.72 -5.55
CA SER A 74 13.64 13.86 -6.42
C SER A 74 13.25 15.11 -5.62
N LEU A 75 12.46 14.96 -4.55
CA LEU A 75 12.14 16.08 -3.66
C LEU A 75 13.38 16.59 -2.92
N LEU A 76 14.24 15.67 -2.48
CA LEU A 76 15.50 16.00 -1.84
C LEU A 76 16.46 16.68 -2.80
N SER A 77 16.63 16.16 -4.02
CA SER A 77 17.51 16.75 -5.02
C SER A 77 17.01 18.13 -5.42
N GLY A 78 15.72 18.31 -5.69
CA GLY A 78 15.17 19.62 -6.06
C GLY A 78 15.31 20.67 -4.95
N ARG A 79 15.09 20.28 -3.69
CA ARG A 79 15.05 21.22 -2.56
C ARG A 79 16.41 21.42 -1.88
N PHE A 80 17.31 20.44 -1.97
CA PHE A 80 18.61 20.46 -1.29
C PHE A 80 19.81 20.61 -2.23
N MET A 81 19.67 20.50 -3.55
CA MET A 81 20.80 20.64 -4.47
C MET A 81 21.53 21.98 -4.29
N TYR A 82 20.81 23.11 -4.31
CA TYR A 82 21.42 24.43 -4.16
C TYR A 82 22.06 24.67 -2.78
N PRO A 83 21.39 24.39 -1.63
CA PRO A 83 22.03 24.58 -0.33
C PRO A 83 23.19 23.61 -0.09
N MET A 84 23.11 22.34 -0.56
CA MET A 84 24.24 21.41 -0.48
C MET A 84 25.41 21.87 -1.36
N LEU A 85 25.13 22.38 -2.56
CA LEU A 85 26.17 22.94 -3.44
C LEU A 85 26.84 24.15 -2.78
N ALA A 86 26.06 25.05 -2.16
CA ALA A 86 26.60 26.20 -1.45
C ALA A 86 27.47 25.78 -0.26
N VAL A 87 27.01 24.83 0.56
CA VAL A 87 27.81 24.28 1.68
C VAL A 87 29.07 23.58 1.17
N GLY A 88 28.98 22.81 0.08
CA GLY A 88 30.10 22.13 -0.54
C GLY A 88 31.14 23.10 -1.10
N LEU A 89 30.70 24.16 -1.78
CA LEU A 89 31.58 25.22 -2.29
C LEU A 89 32.24 25.99 -1.14
N PHE A 90 31.49 26.30 -0.08
CA PHE A 90 32.02 26.96 1.11
C PHE A 90 33.07 26.11 1.83
N ALA A 91 32.77 24.83 2.07
CA ALA A 91 33.71 23.89 2.67
C ALA A 91 34.94 23.65 1.78
N GLY A 92 34.73 23.51 0.46
CA GLY A 92 35.80 23.35 -0.52
C GLY A 92 36.73 24.56 -0.59
N TYR A 93 36.18 25.77 -0.56
CA TYR A 93 36.95 27.02 -0.49
C TYR A 93 37.84 27.05 0.76
N HIS A 94 37.29 26.79 1.94
CA HIS A 94 38.06 26.83 3.19
C HIS A 94 39.11 25.71 3.29
N LEU A 95 38.82 24.51 2.77
CA LEU A 95 39.80 23.44 2.66
C LEU A 95 40.93 23.77 1.69
N ALA A 96 40.61 24.34 0.52
CA ALA A 96 41.60 24.72 -0.47
C ALA A 96 42.52 25.82 0.04
N VAL A 97 41.98 26.84 0.71
CA VAL A 97 42.76 27.91 1.33
C VAL A 97 43.67 27.36 2.44
N GLY A 98 43.13 26.53 3.34
CA GLY A 98 43.93 25.95 4.43
C GLY A 98 45.03 25.00 3.97
N ALA A 99 44.81 24.24 2.89
CA ALA A 99 45.84 23.38 2.31
C ALA A 99 46.88 24.19 1.51
N ALA A 100 46.44 25.20 0.75
CA ALA A 100 47.33 26.03 -0.06
C ALA A 100 48.19 26.99 0.78
N GLY A 101 47.70 27.45 1.93
CA GLY A 101 48.43 28.32 2.86
C GLY A 101 49.76 27.73 3.34
N GLN A 102 49.88 26.39 3.36
CA GLN A 102 51.13 25.69 3.68
C GLN A 102 52.23 25.90 2.62
N PHE A 103 51.84 26.18 1.38
CA PHE A 103 52.75 26.35 0.24
C PHE A 103 52.84 27.80 -0.24
N PHE A 104 51.80 28.60 0.02
CA PHE A 104 51.66 29.99 -0.41
C PHE A 104 51.16 30.84 0.76
N PRO A 105 52.07 31.44 1.56
CA PRO A 105 51.70 32.16 2.78
C PRO A 105 50.88 33.43 2.51
N GLU A 106 50.89 33.99 1.29
CA GLU A 106 50.02 35.11 0.94
C GLU A 106 48.52 34.72 0.91
N ILE A 107 48.22 33.44 0.72
CA ILE A 107 46.85 32.90 0.67
C ILE A 107 46.27 32.72 2.09
N ASP A 108 47.13 32.58 3.10
CA ASP A 108 46.74 32.43 4.51
C ASP A 108 46.10 33.71 5.10
N ALA A 109 46.36 34.85 4.46
CA ALA A 109 45.71 36.12 4.78
C ALA A 109 44.25 36.21 4.27
N LEU A 110 43.80 35.26 3.43
CA LEU A 110 42.41 35.22 3.00
C LEU A 110 41.50 34.77 4.15
N PRO A 111 40.29 35.35 4.26
CA PRO A 111 39.35 35.01 5.32
C PRO A 111 38.91 33.55 5.21
N HIS A 112 39.43 32.71 6.10
CA HIS A 112 39.04 31.31 6.18
C HIS A 112 38.74 30.88 7.62
N LEU A 113 37.80 29.95 7.76
CA LEU A 113 37.52 29.35 9.05
C LEU A 113 38.47 28.17 9.27
N PRO A 114 39.12 28.04 10.44
CA PRO A 114 39.83 26.82 10.80
C PRO A 114 38.80 25.71 11.03
N VAL A 115 38.51 24.94 9.98
CA VAL A 115 37.43 23.96 10.00
C VAL A 115 37.86 22.74 10.84
N ARG A 116 37.62 22.79 12.15
CA ARG A 116 37.59 21.59 13.00
C ARG A 116 36.21 20.97 12.85
N MET A 117 36.05 20.09 11.87
CA MET A 117 34.78 19.41 11.59
C MET A 117 34.44 18.45 12.73
N ASN A 118 33.68 18.92 13.73
CA ASN A 118 32.92 18.04 14.61
C ASN A 118 31.54 17.84 13.96
N LEU A 119 31.49 16.96 12.96
CA LEU A 119 30.26 16.64 12.24
C LEU A 119 29.35 15.83 13.18
N ASP A 120 28.29 16.45 13.67
CA ASP A 120 27.18 15.73 14.27
C ASP A 120 26.54 14.85 13.17
N PRO A 121 26.48 13.51 13.34
CA PRO A 121 25.94 12.61 12.32
C PRO A 121 24.42 12.77 12.14
N MET A 122 23.70 13.50 12.99
CA MET A 122 22.27 13.72 12.80
C MET A 122 21.98 14.87 11.83
N PRO A 123 21.11 14.66 10.82
CA PRO A 123 20.70 15.74 9.94
C PRO A 123 19.93 16.81 10.75
N PRO A 124 20.10 18.11 10.43
CA PRO A 124 19.36 19.18 11.07
C PRO A 124 17.83 18.94 11.00
N ALA A 125 17.09 19.33 12.05
CA ALA A 125 15.67 19.03 12.20
C ALA A 125 14.79 19.51 11.02
N TRP A 126 15.20 20.56 10.31
CA TRP A 126 14.50 21.07 9.13
C TRP A 126 14.70 20.17 7.89
N ILE A 127 15.81 19.44 7.79
CA ILE A 127 16.00 18.39 6.77
C ILE A 127 15.11 17.21 7.11
N ALA A 128 15.09 16.81 8.38
CA ALA A 128 14.24 15.73 8.88
C ALA A 128 12.74 15.98 8.66
N SER A 129 12.27 17.24 8.76
CA SER A 129 10.87 17.58 8.51
C SER A 129 10.50 17.61 7.02
N ASN A 130 11.41 18.01 6.12
CA ASN A 130 11.18 17.96 4.67
C ASN A 130 11.28 16.52 4.11
N LEU A 131 11.94 15.61 4.82
CA LEU A 131 11.92 14.16 4.55
C LEU A 131 10.58 13.50 4.93
N ALA A 132 9.74 14.17 5.73
CA ALA A 132 8.46 13.66 6.17
C ALA A 132 7.37 13.94 5.12
N THR A 133 7.41 13.22 3.99
CA THR A 133 6.19 12.98 3.21
C THR A 133 5.11 12.46 4.16
N ASP A 134 3.86 12.91 4.04
CA ASP A 134 2.79 12.45 4.95
C ASP A 134 2.74 10.92 4.93
N ARG A 135 3.15 10.30 6.05
CA ARG A 135 3.23 8.85 6.17
C ARG A 135 1.87 8.18 5.89
N LYS A 136 0.77 8.94 5.99
CA LYS A 136 -0.61 8.46 5.77
C LYS A 136 -0.96 8.18 4.31
N THR A 137 -0.22 8.74 3.36
CA THR A 137 -0.50 8.63 1.90
C THR A 137 0.66 8.04 1.12
N TYR A 138 1.55 7.35 1.83
CA TYR A 138 2.88 6.96 1.34
C TYR A 138 2.85 5.85 0.30
N PHE A 139 1.92 4.91 0.42
CA PHE A 139 1.78 3.78 -0.48
C PHE A 139 0.56 3.95 -1.39
N ASP A 140 0.74 3.72 -2.69
CA ASP A 140 -0.34 3.54 -3.64
C ASP A 140 -0.90 2.12 -3.48
N LEU A 141 -2.12 2.03 -2.96
CA LEU A 141 -2.80 0.76 -2.68
C LEU A 141 -3.57 0.25 -3.92
N GLY A 142 -3.55 1.01 -5.03
CA GLY A 142 -4.32 0.76 -6.23
C GLY A 142 -5.76 1.29 -6.16
N GLY A 143 -6.42 1.41 -7.32
CA GLY A 143 -7.78 1.94 -7.42
C GLY A 143 -7.93 3.39 -6.97
N GLY A 144 -6.86 4.19 -7.08
CA GLY A 144 -6.83 5.59 -6.62
C GLY A 144 -6.67 5.75 -5.10
N LEU A 145 -6.50 4.67 -4.34
CA LEU A 145 -6.32 4.72 -2.89
C LEU A 145 -4.86 4.88 -2.49
N GLN A 146 -4.64 5.75 -1.51
CA GLN A 146 -3.35 5.91 -0.84
C GLN A 146 -3.46 5.50 0.63
N GLY A 147 -2.39 4.96 1.19
CA GLY A 147 -2.34 4.53 2.59
C GLY A 147 -0.95 4.59 3.22
N ASP A 148 -0.91 4.28 4.51
CA ASP A 148 0.34 4.16 5.27
C ASP A 148 0.87 2.71 5.24
N ASP A 149 2.01 2.53 5.91
CA ASP A 149 2.68 1.24 6.07
C ASP A 149 1.80 0.13 6.68
N THR A 150 0.78 0.50 7.46
CA THR A 150 -0.15 -0.49 8.03
C THR A 150 -1.01 -1.16 6.95
N LEU A 151 -1.18 -0.51 5.81
CA LEU A 151 -1.92 -1.02 4.66
C LEU A 151 -1.05 -1.29 3.44
N ALA A 152 0.28 -1.15 3.54
CA ALA A 152 1.20 -1.32 2.41
C ALA A 152 1.07 -2.68 1.71
N TRP A 153 0.67 -3.73 2.43
CA TRP A 153 0.41 -5.05 1.87
C TRP A 153 -0.68 -5.05 0.77
N MET A 154 -1.65 -4.12 0.83
CA MET A 154 -2.70 -4.01 -0.18
C MET A 154 -2.11 -3.64 -1.55
N ALA A 155 -0.96 -2.97 -1.56
CA ALA A 155 -0.26 -2.60 -2.78
C ALA A 155 0.33 -3.80 -3.53
N SER A 156 0.45 -4.96 -2.89
CA SER A 156 0.70 -6.22 -3.59
C SER A 156 -0.56 -6.68 -4.31
N TYR A 157 -1.73 -6.59 -3.67
CA TYR A 157 -3.01 -7.08 -4.21
C TYR A 157 -3.79 -6.00 -4.97
N ARG A 158 -3.16 -5.21 -5.84
CA ARG A 158 -3.86 -4.05 -6.43
C ARG A 158 -5.05 -4.48 -7.29
N PRO A 159 -6.17 -3.74 -7.25
CA PRO A 159 -7.32 -4.02 -8.08
C PRO A 159 -6.98 -3.87 -9.56
N LEU A 160 -7.36 -4.89 -10.34
CA LEU A 160 -7.26 -4.87 -11.79
C LEU A 160 -8.61 -4.45 -12.39
N PRO A 161 -8.63 -3.84 -13.59
CA PRO A 161 -9.87 -3.49 -14.29
C PRO A 161 -10.75 -4.70 -14.62
N THR A 162 -10.17 -5.90 -14.64
CA THR A 162 -10.82 -7.19 -14.94
C THR A 162 -11.50 -7.84 -13.73
N GLY A 163 -11.72 -7.07 -12.65
CA GLY A 163 -12.46 -7.51 -11.47
C GLY A 163 -13.98 -7.57 -11.70
N MET A 164 -14.70 -7.65 -10.58
CA MET A 164 -16.16 -7.65 -10.52
C MET A 164 -16.73 -6.37 -11.13
N THR A 165 -17.87 -6.45 -11.83
CA THR A 165 -18.59 -5.23 -12.26
C THR A 165 -19.43 -4.66 -11.13
N ALA A 166 -19.89 -3.42 -11.25
CA ALA A 166 -20.82 -2.84 -10.28
C ALA A 166 -22.14 -3.66 -10.17
N ALA A 167 -22.62 -4.21 -11.29
CA ALA A 167 -23.81 -5.06 -11.33
C ALA A 167 -23.59 -6.40 -10.60
N ASP A 168 -22.41 -7.01 -10.76
CA ASP A 168 -22.05 -8.21 -10.01
C ASP A 168 -21.96 -7.93 -8.50
N LEU A 169 -21.47 -6.74 -8.12
CA LEU A 169 -21.44 -6.31 -6.72
C LEU A 169 -22.85 -6.15 -6.15
N ASP A 170 -23.79 -5.62 -6.92
CA ASP A 170 -25.21 -5.52 -6.52
C ASP A 170 -25.82 -6.91 -6.30
N GLN A 171 -25.57 -7.86 -7.21
CA GLN A 171 -26.02 -9.24 -7.07
C GLN A 171 -25.41 -9.89 -5.83
N LEU A 172 -24.11 -9.72 -5.62
CA LEU A 172 -23.42 -10.21 -4.44
C LEU A 172 -24.03 -9.64 -3.16
N ALA A 173 -24.25 -8.32 -3.11
CA ALA A 173 -24.85 -7.68 -1.95
C ALA A 173 -26.27 -8.19 -1.68
N ALA A 174 -27.10 -8.36 -2.71
CA ALA A 174 -28.44 -8.93 -2.60
C ALA A 174 -28.40 -10.37 -2.07
N ALA A 175 -27.50 -11.21 -2.60
CA ALA A 175 -27.37 -12.60 -2.19
C ALA A 175 -26.92 -12.71 -0.72
N ILE A 176 -25.93 -11.91 -0.28
CA ILE A 176 -25.49 -11.88 1.12
C ILE A 176 -26.62 -11.42 2.05
N LYS A 177 -27.40 -10.40 1.68
CA LYS A 177 -28.57 -9.96 2.48
C LYS A 177 -29.58 -11.09 2.68
N ALA A 178 -29.77 -11.94 1.68
CA ALA A 178 -30.73 -13.05 1.72
C ALA A 178 -30.19 -14.27 2.50
N ASP A 179 -28.88 -14.51 2.43
CA ASP A 179 -28.24 -15.70 3.00
C ASP A 179 -27.73 -15.48 4.43
N LEU A 180 -27.29 -14.26 4.77
CA LEU A 180 -26.76 -13.93 6.11
C LEU A 180 -27.77 -14.22 7.25
N PRO A 181 -29.07 -13.92 7.13
CA PRO A 181 -30.06 -14.29 8.16
C PRO A 181 -30.22 -15.80 8.36
N LYS A 182 -29.87 -16.62 7.36
CA LYS A 182 -30.04 -18.09 7.39
C LYS A 182 -28.82 -18.79 7.98
N TYR A 183 -27.63 -18.37 7.58
CA TYR A 183 -26.38 -19.05 7.93
C TYR A 183 -25.64 -18.39 9.09
N GLY A 184 -25.85 -17.09 9.34
CA GLY A 184 -25.23 -16.36 10.44
C GLY A 184 -23.70 -16.35 10.36
N ALA A 185 -23.05 -16.47 11.52
CA ALA A 185 -21.58 -16.49 11.65
C ALA A 185 -20.94 -17.89 11.47
N ALA A 186 -21.74 -18.92 11.16
CA ALA A 186 -21.26 -20.30 11.10
C ALA A 186 -20.67 -20.62 9.71
N THR A 187 -19.36 -20.41 9.54
CA THR A 187 -18.60 -20.65 8.28
C THR A 187 -18.93 -21.99 7.60
N ASP A 188 -19.08 -23.05 8.37
CA ASP A 188 -19.40 -24.42 7.93
C ASP A 188 -20.79 -24.55 7.28
N LYS A 189 -21.72 -23.64 7.63
CA LYS A 189 -23.07 -23.58 7.05
C LYS A 189 -23.10 -22.86 5.72
N TRP A 190 -22.09 -22.03 5.45
CA TRP A 190 -21.94 -21.32 4.19
C TRP A 190 -21.31 -22.23 3.13
N LYS A 191 -22.10 -23.08 2.48
CA LYS A 191 -21.60 -23.95 1.41
C LYS A 191 -21.32 -23.18 0.11
N THR A 192 -22.19 -22.24 -0.23
CA THR A 192 -22.07 -21.29 -1.34
C THR A 192 -22.99 -20.10 -1.07
N VAL A 193 -22.69 -18.92 -1.63
CA VAL A 193 -23.66 -17.83 -1.74
C VAL A 193 -24.57 -18.14 -2.92
N ARG A 194 -25.88 -18.26 -2.69
CA ARG A 194 -26.80 -18.75 -3.72
C ARG A 194 -27.06 -17.69 -4.79
N GLY A 195 -27.20 -18.14 -6.04
CA GLY A 195 -27.70 -17.31 -7.14
C GLY A 195 -26.64 -16.47 -7.86
N LEU A 196 -25.36 -16.65 -7.56
CA LEU A 196 -24.25 -15.98 -8.25
C LEU A 196 -23.61 -16.93 -9.26
N SER A 197 -23.36 -16.42 -10.47
CA SER A 197 -22.60 -17.13 -11.51
C SER A 197 -21.16 -17.37 -11.06
N ASN A 198 -20.57 -16.40 -10.37
CA ASN A 198 -19.26 -16.48 -9.74
C ASN A 198 -19.43 -16.45 -8.22
N ALA A 199 -19.33 -17.62 -7.60
CA ALA A 199 -19.47 -17.72 -6.15
C ALA A 199 -18.28 -17.05 -5.44
N PRO A 200 -18.53 -16.18 -4.44
CA PRO A 200 -17.46 -15.62 -3.63
C PRO A 200 -16.87 -16.69 -2.71
N THR A 201 -15.63 -16.48 -2.31
CA THR A 201 -14.96 -17.37 -1.35
C THR A 201 -15.35 -17.00 0.06
N ILE A 202 -15.71 -18.00 0.87
CA ILE A 202 -16.16 -17.80 2.25
C ILE A 202 -15.09 -18.37 3.17
N THR A 203 -14.53 -17.53 4.02
CA THR A 203 -13.34 -17.92 4.78
C THR A 203 -13.17 -17.13 6.06
N ARG A 204 -12.24 -17.59 6.90
CA ARG A 204 -11.84 -16.91 8.14
C ARG A 204 -10.86 -15.77 7.83
N PRO A 205 -10.79 -14.73 8.68
CA PRO A 205 -9.96 -13.54 8.43
C PRO A 205 -8.49 -13.85 8.10
N ALA A 206 -7.85 -14.75 8.86
CA ALA A 206 -6.45 -15.12 8.66
C ALA A 206 -6.15 -15.72 7.27
N LYS A 207 -7.15 -16.38 6.65
CA LYS A 207 -7.01 -17.04 5.35
C LYS A 207 -7.53 -16.18 4.19
N ALA A 208 -8.19 -15.06 4.49
CA ALA A 208 -8.88 -14.24 3.49
C ALA A 208 -7.93 -13.76 2.40
N ILE A 209 -6.83 -13.10 2.76
CA ILE A 209 -5.87 -12.63 1.76
C ILE A 209 -4.72 -13.62 1.57
N ALA A 210 -4.19 -14.19 2.65
CA ALA A 210 -3.01 -15.04 2.62
C ALA A 210 -3.16 -16.27 1.71
N GLU A 211 -4.34 -16.89 1.70
CA GLU A 211 -4.63 -18.07 0.87
C GLU A 211 -5.54 -17.74 -0.32
N ASN A 212 -6.43 -16.74 -0.19
CA ASN A 212 -7.51 -16.49 -1.13
C ASN A 212 -7.44 -15.12 -1.82
N GLY A 213 -6.31 -14.41 -1.78
CA GLY A 213 -6.16 -13.09 -2.43
C GLY A 213 -6.52 -13.07 -3.92
N ASP A 214 -6.31 -14.16 -4.66
CA ASP A 214 -6.74 -14.31 -6.07
C ASP A 214 -8.27 -14.19 -6.26
N GLN A 215 -9.04 -14.44 -5.20
CA GLN A 215 -10.50 -14.43 -5.19
C GLN A 215 -11.07 -13.04 -4.94
N LEU A 216 -10.25 -12.00 -4.75
CA LEU A 216 -10.73 -10.62 -4.67
C LEU A 216 -11.55 -10.22 -5.91
N LYS A 217 -11.28 -10.81 -7.08
CA LYS A 217 -12.05 -10.59 -8.32
C LYS A 217 -13.49 -11.12 -8.28
N THR A 218 -13.78 -12.14 -7.47
CA THR A 218 -15.12 -12.74 -7.28
C THR A 218 -15.72 -12.40 -5.92
N GLY A 219 -14.91 -11.83 -5.02
CA GLY A 219 -15.29 -11.40 -3.67
C GLY A 219 -14.96 -12.44 -2.61
N ILE A 220 -14.61 -11.94 -1.43
CA ILE A 220 -14.28 -12.74 -0.26
C ILE A 220 -15.21 -12.33 0.87
N VAL A 221 -16.03 -13.28 1.30
CA VAL A 221 -16.91 -13.15 2.47
C VAL A 221 -16.10 -13.60 3.68
N VAL A 222 -15.82 -12.66 4.58
CA VAL A 222 -15.02 -12.90 5.76
C VAL A 222 -15.97 -13.14 6.93
N VAL A 223 -15.87 -14.30 7.56
CA VAL A 223 -16.76 -14.68 8.66
C VAL A 223 -15.94 -14.80 9.93
N PHE A 224 -16.36 -14.08 10.96
CA PHE A 224 -15.76 -14.11 12.29
C PHE A 224 -16.56 -15.03 13.20
N ASP A 225 -15.88 -15.86 14.00
CA ASP A 225 -16.55 -16.79 14.90
C ASP A 225 -17.35 -16.04 16.01
N ASP A 226 -16.85 -14.87 16.45
CA ASP A 226 -17.41 -14.10 17.58
C ASP A 226 -18.16 -12.82 17.17
N SER A 227 -18.47 -12.64 15.87
CA SER A 227 -19.14 -11.42 15.40
C SER A 227 -20.26 -11.73 14.40
N ALA A 228 -21.41 -11.11 14.62
CA ALA A 228 -22.53 -11.13 13.66
C ALA A 228 -22.31 -10.17 12.46
N VAL A 229 -21.17 -9.48 12.42
CA VAL A 229 -20.80 -8.61 11.31
C VAL A 229 -19.95 -9.40 10.32
N VAL A 230 -20.38 -9.43 9.06
CA VAL A 230 -19.70 -10.13 7.97
C VAL A 230 -19.18 -9.10 6.97
N PRO A 231 -17.87 -8.83 6.95
CA PRO A 231 -17.26 -8.08 5.88
C PRO A 231 -17.26 -8.86 4.58
N VAL A 232 -17.39 -8.12 3.48
CA VAL A 232 -17.11 -8.60 2.14
C VAL A 232 -16.05 -7.70 1.54
N VAL A 233 -14.98 -8.31 1.03
CA VAL A 233 -13.84 -7.61 0.44
C VAL A 233 -13.66 -8.08 -0.99
N SER A 234 -13.57 -7.16 -1.92
CA SER A 234 -13.49 -7.48 -3.35
C SER A 234 -12.80 -6.37 -4.15
N HIS A 235 -12.50 -6.68 -5.42
CA HIS A 235 -12.09 -5.72 -6.44
C HIS A 235 -13.24 -5.49 -7.40
N VAL A 236 -13.69 -4.25 -7.51
CA VAL A 236 -14.83 -3.86 -8.33
C VAL A 236 -14.39 -2.75 -9.27
N THR A 237 -14.50 -2.98 -10.58
CA THR A 237 -14.18 -1.98 -11.61
C THR A 237 -12.81 -1.30 -11.44
N GLY A 238 -11.78 -2.04 -10.98
CA GLY A 238 -10.44 -1.50 -10.75
C GLY A 238 -10.26 -0.76 -9.42
N GLU A 239 -11.21 -0.85 -8.51
CA GLU A 239 -11.15 -0.26 -7.16
C GLU A 239 -11.25 -1.34 -6.06
N TRP A 240 -10.72 -1.02 -4.88
CA TRP A 240 -11.01 -1.81 -3.68
C TRP A 240 -12.44 -1.57 -3.21
N SER A 241 -13.16 -2.65 -2.90
CA SER A 241 -14.47 -2.58 -2.27
C SER A 241 -14.45 -3.29 -0.92
N VAL A 242 -14.99 -2.61 0.09
CA VAL A 242 -15.18 -3.16 1.43
C VAL A 242 -16.60 -2.85 1.86
N LEU A 243 -17.39 -3.90 2.01
CA LEU A 243 -18.77 -3.85 2.48
C LEU A 243 -18.85 -4.49 3.87
N LEU A 244 -19.75 -4.00 4.72
CA LEU A 244 -20.09 -4.63 5.99
C LEU A 244 -21.55 -4.99 6.03
N PHE A 245 -21.85 -6.25 6.37
CA PHE A 245 -23.21 -6.75 6.55
C PHE A 245 -23.48 -7.09 8.01
N LYS A 246 -24.72 -6.82 8.46
CA LYS A 246 -25.26 -7.28 9.75
C LYS A 246 -26.74 -7.60 9.56
N GLY A 247 -27.07 -8.89 9.45
CA GLY A 247 -28.41 -9.32 9.01
C GLY A 247 -28.72 -8.82 7.59
N ALA A 248 -29.88 -8.19 7.39
CA ALA A 248 -30.24 -7.62 6.09
C ALA A 248 -29.63 -6.22 5.82
N ALA A 249 -29.03 -5.59 6.84
CA ALA A 249 -28.42 -4.27 6.70
C ALA A 249 -27.01 -4.39 6.10
N CYS A 250 -26.66 -3.47 5.22
CA CYS A 250 -25.30 -3.32 4.70
C CYS A 250 -24.86 -1.86 4.64
N ARG A 251 -23.56 -1.65 4.73
CA ARG A 251 -22.92 -0.37 4.46
C ARG A 251 -21.66 -0.54 3.63
N THR A 252 -21.35 0.47 2.84
CA THR A 252 -20.15 0.54 2.01
C THR A 252 -19.11 1.40 2.70
N LEU A 253 -17.91 0.85 2.90
CA LEU A 253 -16.79 1.56 3.48
C LEU A 253 -15.76 2.00 2.43
N LEU A 254 -15.61 1.23 1.34
CA LEU A 254 -14.75 1.52 0.19
C LEU A 254 -15.40 1.03 -1.11
N GLY A 255 -15.09 1.70 -2.22
CA GLY A 255 -15.50 1.32 -3.57
C GLY A 255 -16.92 1.78 -3.95
N PRO A 256 -17.50 1.19 -5.02
CA PRO A 256 -18.88 1.46 -5.44
C PRO A 256 -19.91 1.09 -4.37
N VAL A 257 -21.02 1.84 -4.32
CA VAL A 257 -22.11 1.63 -3.34
C VAL A 257 -23.19 0.76 -3.98
N PRO A 258 -23.41 -0.47 -3.49
CA PRO A 258 -24.47 -1.32 -4.01
C PRO A 258 -25.87 -0.80 -3.66
N ALA A 259 -26.86 -1.18 -4.45
CA ALA A 259 -28.25 -0.83 -4.24
C ALA A 259 -28.74 -1.24 -2.83
N GLY A 260 -29.30 -0.26 -2.12
CA GLY A 260 -29.83 -0.45 -0.77
C GLY A 260 -28.76 -0.70 0.30
N CYS A 261 -27.49 -0.34 0.06
CA CYS A 261 -26.47 -0.21 1.10
C CYS A 261 -26.28 1.25 1.51
N ALA A 262 -26.01 1.48 2.81
CA ALA A 262 -25.69 2.80 3.30
C ALA A 262 -24.29 3.23 2.82
N ASP A 263 -24.16 4.45 2.30
CA ASP A 263 -22.85 5.01 1.98
C ASP A 263 -22.19 5.57 3.25
N THR A 264 -21.11 4.93 3.69
CA THR A 264 -20.31 5.32 4.85
C THR A 264 -18.84 5.54 4.47
N ARG A 265 -18.59 5.79 3.18
CA ARG A 265 -17.25 6.05 2.66
C ARG A 265 -16.75 7.39 3.16
N THR A 266 -15.43 7.54 3.20
CA THR A 266 -14.79 8.81 3.53
C THR A 266 -14.34 9.47 2.23
N PRO A 267 -14.65 10.75 1.96
CA PRO A 267 -14.36 11.39 0.68
C PRO A 267 -12.89 11.32 0.26
N ASN A 268 -11.97 11.36 1.24
CA ASN A 268 -10.54 11.49 1.01
C ASN A 268 -9.72 10.36 1.67
N GLY A 269 -10.22 9.12 1.63
CA GLY A 269 -9.42 7.95 2.00
C GLY A 269 -10.17 6.87 2.75
N ILE A 270 -9.41 6.10 3.52
CA ILE A 270 -9.89 4.88 4.16
C ILE A 270 -10.42 5.18 5.55
N SER A 271 -11.72 4.92 5.76
CA SER A 271 -12.39 5.12 7.05
C SER A 271 -11.72 4.28 8.15
N LYS A 272 -11.84 4.70 9.42
CA LYS A 272 -11.33 3.92 10.58
C LYS A 272 -11.92 2.52 10.61
N GLU A 273 -13.18 2.39 10.22
CA GLU A 273 -13.90 1.13 10.14
C GLU A 273 -13.33 0.23 9.03
N ALA A 274 -13.08 0.77 7.84
CA ALA A 274 -12.43 0.02 6.76
C ALA A 274 -11.02 -0.42 7.16
N ARG A 275 -10.25 0.47 7.78
CA ARG A 275 -8.91 0.15 8.31
C ARG A 275 -8.95 -1.00 9.30
N SER A 276 -9.93 -1.01 10.21
CA SER A 276 -10.11 -2.09 11.17
C SER A 276 -10.31 -3.43 10.47
N VAL A 277 -11.24 -3.50 9.51
CA VAL A 277 -11.51 -4.71 8.70
C VAL A 277 -10.27 -5.15 7.93
N LEU A 278 -9.65 -4.23 7.19
CA LEU A 278 -8.44 -4.50 6.39
C LEU A 278 -7.28 -4.99 7.26
N SER A 279 -7.14 -4.47 8.48
CA SER A 279 -6.10 -4.89 9.41
C SER A 279 -6.30 -6.30 9.97
N MET A 280 -7.53 -6.83 9.94
CA MET A 280 -7.87 -8.19 10.41
C MET A 280 -7.62 -9.26 9.34
N ILE A 281 -7.62 -8.86 8.08
CA ILE A 281 -7.35 -9.74 6.92
C ILE A 281 -5.93 -9.58 6.38
N ASP A 282 -5.10 -8.76 7.03
CA ASP A 282 -3.71 -8.50 6.63
C ASP A 282 -2.93 -9.83 6.59
N PRO A 283 -2.44 -10.25 5.40
CA PRO A 283 -1.76 -11.53 5.23
C PRO A 283 -0.46 -11.64 6.02
N ARG A 284 0.12 -10.52 6.46
CA ARG A 284 1.34 -10.50 7.30
C ARG A 284 1.08 -10.92 8.74
N LYS A 285 -0.19 -10.98 9.15
CA LYS A 285 -0.63 -11.37 10.51
C LYS A 285 -1.16 -12.80 10.58
N ALA A 286 -1.23 -13.51 9.44
CA ALA A 286 -1.72 -14.87 9.33
C ALA A 286 -0.71 -15.92 9.80
#